data_AF-A0A0L9U5W5-F1
#
_entry.id   AF-A0A0L9U5W5-F1
#
_cell.length_a   1.000
_cell.length_b   1.000
_cell.length_c   1.000
_cell.angle_alpha   90.00
_cell.angle_beta   90.00
_cell.angle_gamma   90.00
#
_symmetry.space_group_name_H-M   'P 1'
#
loop_
_entity.id
_entity.type
_entity.pdbx_description
1 polymer ?
#
loop_
_entity_poly.entity_id
_entity_poly.type
_entity_poly.pdbx_seq_one_letter_code
_entity_poly.pdbx_strand_id
1 'polypeptide(L)'
;MGMQKHVFLGLHEESLEGFRVNYYPPCNTPEQVLGLSPHSDTSTIALLMQDDDINGLEIRHQQGWVPVTPISNALVVNVGDVIQILTNGKYKSV
;
A
#
# COMPACT_ATOMS: atom_id res chain seq x y z
N MET A 1 -6.85 -10.65 -16.21
CA MET A 1 -6.54 -9.42 -16.97
C MET A 1 -6.49 -9.64 -18.48
N GLY A 2 -6.66 -10.88 -19.00
CA GLY A 2 -6.54 -11.15 -20.44
C GLY A 2 -5.12 -10.98 -21.00
N MET A 3 -4.15 -10.66 -20.15
CA MET A 3 -2.75 -10.45 -20.52
C MET A 3 -2.01 -11.78 -20.61
N GLN A 4 -0.96 -11.80 -21.43
CA GLN A 4 -0.03 -12.92 -21.50
C GLN A 4 0.71 -13.08 -20.17
N LYS A 5 1.04 -14.33 -19.81
CA LYS A 5 1.60 -14.71 -18.50
C LYS A 5 2.85 -13.92 -18.11
N HIS A 6 3.68 -13.53 -19.08
CA HIS A 6 4.99 -12.92 -18.85
C HIS A 6 4.97 -11.39 -18.77
N VAL A 7 3.82 -10.74 -19.00
CA VAL A 7 3.74 -9.27 -19.02
C VAL A 7 4.22 -8.65 -17.71
N PHE A 8 3.82 -9.22 -16.57
CA PHE A 8 4.29 -8.74 -15.26
C PHE A 8 5.76 -9.06 -14.98
N LEU A 9 6.25 -10.22 -15.44
CA LEU A 9 7.65 -10.59 -15.25
C LEU A 9 8.56 -9.62 -16.02
N GLY A 10 8.24 -9.31 -17.27
CA GLY A 10 9.00 -8.35 -18.06
C GLY A 10 8.98 -6.91 -17.49
N LEU A 11 7.90 -6.52 -16.80
CA LEU A 11 7.86 -5.23 -16.10
C LEU A 11 8.79 -5.18 -14.88
N HIS A 12 9.09 -6.33 -14.29
CA HIS A 12 9.83 -6.47 -13.04
C HIS A 12 11.28 -6.94 -13.21
N GLU A 13 11.68 -7.39 -14.40
CA GLU A 13 13.06 -7.83 -14.70
C GLU A 13 14.12 -6.73 -14.50
N GLU A 14 13.75 -5.45 -14.72
CA GLU A 14 14.63 -4.29 -14.49
C GLU A 14 14.00 -3.26 -13.51
N SER A 15 12.97 -3.65 -12.75
CA SER A 15 12.27 -2.69 -11.89
C SER A 15 13.12 -2.28 -10.69
N LEU A 16 13.12 -0.98 -10.38
CA LEU A 16 13.68 -0.46 -9.13
C LEU A 16 12.81 -0.91 -7.96
N GLU A 17 13.37 -1.74 -7.08
CA GLU A 17 12.78 -2.06 -5.79
C GLU A 17 13.12 -0.98 -4.78
N GLY A 18 12.11 -0.24 -4.32
CA GLY A 18 12.25 0.74 -3.25
C GLY A 18 11.95 0.09 -1.90
N PHE A 19 12.80 0.33 -0.91
CA PHE A 19 12.54 -0.05 0.47
C PHE A 19 12.41 1.19 1.35
N ARG A 20 11.34 1.22 2.16
CA ARG A 20 11.06 2.33 3.07
C ARG A 20 10.81 1.79 4.47
N VAL A 21 11.61 2.24 5.42
CA VAL A 21 11.41 1.98 6.86
C VAL A 21 10.80 3.22 7.48
N ASN A 22 9.65 3.06 8.14
CA ASN A 22 8.98 4.17 8.82
C ASN A 22 9.05 3.94 10.33
N TYR A 23 9.32 5.02 11.07
CA TYR A 23 9.21 5.05 12.53
C TYR A 23 8.29 6.20 12.92
N TYR A 24 7.19 5.88 13.59
CA TYR A 24 6.18 6.84 14.04
C TYR A 24 6.24 6.93 15.57
N PRO A 25 6.81 8.00 16.15
CA PRO A 25 6.90 8.13 17.60
C PRO A 25 5.53 8.40 18.24
N PRO A 26 5.34 8.10 19.54
CA PRO A 26 4.15 8.51 20.27
C PRO A 26 3.88 10.02 20.17
N CYS A 27 2.61 10.40 20.00
CA CYS A 27 2.19 11.80 19.88
C CYS A 27 1.17 12.15 20.95
N ASN A 28 1.33 13.31 21.59
CA ASN A 28 0.39 13.80 22.62
C ASN A 28 -0.88 14.45 22.02
N THR A 29 -0.85 14.79 20.74
CA THR A 29 -1.96 15.44 20.02
C THR A 29 -2.22 14.73 18.69
N PRO A 30 -2.55 13.42 18.71
CA PRO A 30 -2.69 12.62 17.49
C PRO A 30 -3.71 13.19 16.51
N GLU A 31 -4.73 13.89 17.01
CA GLU A 31 -5.86 14.33 16.17
C GLU A 31 -5.55 15.61 15.38
N GLN A 32 -4.36 16.19 15.61
CA GLN A 32 -3.87 17.41 14.97
C GLN A 32 -2.72 17.13 14.00
N VAL A 33 -2.24 15.89 13.93
CA VAL A 33 -1.08 15.52 13.10
C VAL A 33 -1.37 14.26 12.30
N LEU A 34 -0.54 13.99 11.30
CA LEU A 34 -0.57 12.76 10.53
C LEU A 34 0.79 12.07 10.65
N GLY A 35 0.79 10.75 10.86
CA GLY A 35 2.03 9.97 10.77
C GLY A 35 2.59 10.00 9.34
N LEU A 36 1.71 9.80 8.36
CA LEU A 36 1.99 9.92 6.93
C LEU A 36 0.78 10.52 6.23
N SER A 37 0.99 11.49 5.34
CA SER A 37 -0.10 12.10 4.59
C SER A 37 -0.81 11.09 3.68
N PRO A 38 -2.13 11.23 3.45
CA PRO A 38 -2.87 10.45 2.45
C PRO A 38 -2.17 10.44 1.09
N HIS A 39 -1.95 9.26 0.53
CA HIS A 39 -1.35 9.04 -0.78
C HIS A 39 -1.79 7.69 -1.34
N SER A 40 -1.59 7.50 -2.65
CA SER A 40 -1.54 6.19 -3.29
C SER A 40 -0.09 5.83 -3.59
N ASP A 41 0.20 4.54 -3.70
CA ASP A 41 1.53 4.08 -4.09
C ASP A 41 1.73 4.16 -5.60
N THR A 42 2.80 4.83 -6.03
CA THR A 42 3.13 4.96 -7.46
C THR A 42 3.73 3.70 -8.08
N SER A 43 4.00 2.67 -7.28
CA SER A 43 4.59 1.40 -7.70
C SER A 43 3.56 0.47 -8.39
N THR A 44 3.95 -0.76 -8.70
CA THR A 44 3.02 -1.81 -9.13
C THR A 44 2.34 -2.48 -7.94
N ILE A 45 3.13 -2.99 -7.00
CA ILE A 45 2.69 -3.68 -5.79
C ILE A 45 3.55 -3.15 -4.64
N ALA A 46 2.92 -2.88 -3.51
CA ALA A 46 3.61 -2.66 -2.25
C ALA A 46 3.34 -3.83 -1.29
N LEU A 47 4.40 -4.21 -0.57
CA LEU A 47 4.37 -5.21 0.49
C LEU A 47 4.73 -4.50 1.79
N LEU A 48 3.79 -4.45 2.72
CA LEU A 48 3.96 -3.78 4.00
C LEU A 48 3.95 -4.80 5.15
N MET A 49 5.01 -4.74 5.95
CA MET A 49 5.06 -5.38 7.26
C MET A 49 4.67 -4.34 8.32
N GLN A 50 3.71 -4.69 9.17
CA GLN A 50 3.27 -3.85 10.28
C GLN A 50 3.76 -4.44 11.61
N ASP A 51 3.76 -3.60 12.65
CA ASP A 51 3.87 -4.08 14.02
C ASP A 51 2.57 -4.81 14.40
N ASP A 52 2.68 -5.95 15.08
CA ASP A 52 1.57 -6.87 15.35
C ASP A 52 0.55 -6.23 16.33
N ASP A 53 1.01 -5.36 17.23
CA ASP A 53 0.19 -4.84 18.33
C ASP A 53 -0.26 -3.37 18.15
N ILE A 54 0.14 -2.70 17.06
CA ILE A 54 -0.11 -1.27 16.84
C ILE A 54 -0.99 -1.05 15.61
N ASN A 55 -2.20 -0.51 15.83
CA ASN A 55 -3.05 -0.01 14.76
C ASN A 55 -2.56 1.38 14.30
N GLY A 56 -2.43 1.57 13.00
CA GLY A 56 -1.99 2.86 12.44
C GLY A 56 -2.15 3.01 10.94
N LEU A 57 -2.25 1.90 10.18
CA LEU A 57 -2.61 1.95 8.77
C LEU A 57 -4.13 2.11 8.61
N GLU A 58 -4.52 3.08 7.80
CA GLU A 58 -5.89 3.27 7.33
C GLU A 58 -5.91 3.33 5.80
N ILE A 59 -6.96 2.79 5.20
CA ILE A 59 -7.20 2.85 3.75
C ILE A 59 -8.48 3.61 3.46
N ARG A 60 -8.56 4.25 2.30
CA ARG A 60 -9.77 4.97 1.89
C ARG A 60 -10.74 4.04 1.15
N HIS A 61 -11.92 3.80 1.71
CA HIS A 61 -12.95 2.96 1.09
C HIS A 61 -14.33 3.62 1.20
N GLN A 62 -15.08 3.66 0.08
CA GLN A 62 -16.45 4.21 0.03
C GLN A 62 -16.60 5.57 0.73
N GLN A 63 -15.66 6.49 0.47
CA GLN A 63 -15.57 7.85 1.02
C GLN A 63 -15.12 7.97 2.49
N GLY A 64 -14.96 6.85 3.21
CA GLY A 64 -14.44 6.83 4.58
C GLY A 64 -13.01 6.30 4.69
N TRP A 65 -12.41 6.50 5.86
CA TRP A 65 -11.19 5.81 6.27
C TRP A 65 -11.56 4.52 7.00
N VAL A 66 -10.86 3.44 6.66
CA VAL A 66 -11.07 2.11 7.23
C VAL A 66 -9.74 1.64 7.83
N PRO A 67 -9.68 1.31 9.12
CA PRO A 67 -8.46 0.80 9.73
C PRO A 67 -8.13 -0.59 9.19
N VAL A 68 -6.83 -0.84 8.98
CA VAL A 68 -6.31 -2.17 8.63
C VAL A 68 -5.75 -2.80 9.91
N THR A 69 -6.51 -3.76 10.46
CA THR A 69 -6.10 -4.49 11.66
C THR A 69 -4.87 -5.36 11.35
N PRO A 70 -3.75 -5.20 12.08
CA PRO A 70 -2.60 -6.09 11.95
C PRO A 70 -2.98 -7.54 12.20
N ILE A 71 -2.41 -8.45 11.41
CA ILE A 71 -2.54 -9.89 11.59
C ILE A 71 -1.14 -10.44 11.77
N SER A 72 -0.90 -11.14 12.89
CA SER A 72 0.41 -11.69 13.20
C SER A 72 0.92 -12.60 12.08
N ASN A 73 2.18 -12.41 11.69
CA ASN A 73 2.85 -13.11 10.59
C ASN A 73 2.22 -12.88 9.20
N ALA A 74 1.47 -11.79 8.99
CA ALA A 74 0.94 -11.42 7.69
C ALA A 74 1.63 -10.16 7.13
N LEU A 75 1.64 -10.06 5.80
CA LEU A 75 1.97 -8.84 5.09
C LEU A 75 0.69 -8.23 4.52
N VAL A 76 0.59 -6.91 4.56
CA VAL A 76 -0.42 -6.19 3.78
C VAL A 76 0.11 -6.02 2.37
N VAL A 77 -0.73 -6.35 1.39
CA VAL A 77 -0.43 -6.19 -0.03
C VAL A 77 -1.43 -5.24 -0.62
N ASN A 78 -0.96 -4.17 -1.25
CA ASN A 78 -1.80 -3.27 -2.02
C ASN A 78 -1.28 -3.10 -3.45
N VAL A 79 -2.25 -2.80 -4.31
CA VAL A 79 -2.04 -2.45 -5.71
C VAL A 79 -1.66 -0.97 -5.77
N GLY A 80 -0.61 -0.65 -6.52
CA GLY A 80 -0.24 0.73 -6.83
C GLY A 80 -0.77 1.22 -8.18
N ASP A 81 -0.49 2.48 -8.48
CA ASP A 81 -1.03 3.23 -9.61
C ASP A 81 -0.70 2.58 -10.96
N VAL A 82 0.48 1.97 -11.10
CA VAL A 82 0.90 1.31 -12.35
C VAL A 82 -0.04 0.16 -12.70
N ILE A 83 -0.42 -0.67 -11.73
CA ILE A 83 -1.37 -1.78 -11.96
C ILE A 83 -2.77 -1.24 -12.25
N GLN A 84 -3.20 -0.16 -11.58
CA GLN A 84 -4.46 0.48 -11.90
C GLN A 84 -4.50 0.92 -13.38
N ILE A 85 -3.44 1.55 -13.87
CA ILE A 85 -3.31 1.98 -15.27
C ILE A 85 -3.30 0.77 -16.22
N LEU A 86 -2.41 -0.20 -15.98
CA LEU A 86 -2.25 -1.39 -16.84
C LEU A 86 -3.52 -2.22 -16.96
N THR A 87 -4.37 -2.18 -15.94
CA THR A 87 -5.60 -2.97 -15.90
C THR A 87 -6.83 -2.15 -16.33
N ASN A 88 -6.61 -0.95 -16.88
CA ASN A 88 -7.65 -0.01 -17.27
C ASN A 88 -8.67 0.23 -16.14
N GLY A 89 -8.16 0.42 -14.93
CA GLY A 89 -8.96 0.67 -13.73
C GLY A 89 -9.71 -0.53 -13.18
N LYS A 90 -9.45 -1.76 -13.66
CA LYS A 90 -10.07 -2.98 -13.11
C LYS A 90 -9.62 -3.25 -11.67
N TYR A 91 -8.33 -3.08 -11.40
CA TYR A 91 -7.79 -3.08 -10.04
C TYR A 91 -7.59 -1.62 -9.62
N LYS A 92 -7.91 -1.33 -8.36
CA LYS A 92 -7.85 0.03 -7.83
C LYS A 92 -6.62 0.19 -6.95
N SER A 93 -5.87 1.25 -7.22
CA SER A 93 -4.92 1.82 -6.29
C SER A 93 -5.75 2.61 -5.27
N VAL A 94 -5.56 2.31 -3.99
CA VAL A 94 -6.38 2.81 -2.87
C VAL A 94 -5.67 3.96 -2.18
#